data_AF-A0A519GV57-F1
#
_entry.id   AF-A0A519GV57-F1
#
_cell.length_a   1.000
_cell.length_b   1.000
_cell.length_c   1.000
_cell.angle_alpha   90.00
_cell.angle_beta   90.00
_cell.angle_gamma   90.00
#
_symmetry.space_group_name_H-M   'P 1'
#
loop_
_entity.id
_entity.type
_entity.pdbx_description
1 polymer ?
#
loop_
_entity_poly.entity_id
_entity_poly.type
_entity_poly.pdbx_seq_one_letter_code
_entity_poly.pdbx_strand_id
1 'polypeptide(L)'
;MPYRDQATVRAWVEEFSERETLTTDVTVLEKEFTAGPESGMVVVSLRTASTVTYIQPVMEEGLPHWVVTFEARPDSFDLDSAGVAALAHDLGTLARLLEFLQLKTDAILAAAR
;
A
#
# COMPACT_ATOMS: atom_id res chain seq x y z
N MET A 1 -8.39 14.15 -7.32
CA MET A 1 -7.11 13.74 -7.95
C MET A 1 -7.12 12.22 -8.08
N PRO A 2 -6.64 11.62 -9.19
CA PRO A 2 -6.78 10.18 -9.44
C PRO A 2 -6.15 9.27 -8.38
N TYR A 3 -5.07 9.70 -7.72
CA TYR A 3 -4.46 8.97 -6.60
C TYR A 3 -5.31 8.95 -5.31
N ARG A 4 -6.43 9.70 -5.27
CA ARG A 4 -7.45 9.64 -4.21
C ARG A 4 -8.74 8.96 -4.65
N ASP A 5 -8.79 8.47 -5.89
CA ASP A 5 -9.94 7.76 -6.43
C ASP A 5 -9.75 6.25 -6.23
N GLN A 6 -10.68 5.61 -5.53
CA GLN A 6 -10.56 4.21 -5.17
C GLN A 6 -10.55 3.29 -6.39
N ALA A 7 -11.37 3.56 -7.40
CA ALA A 7 -11.43 2.73 -8.60
C ALA A 7 -10.09 2.77 -9.36
N THR A 8 -9.49 3.95 -9.43
CA THR A 8 -8.16 4.16 -10.01
C THR A 8 -7.08 3.41 -9.24
N VAL A 9 -7.04 3.58 -7.91
CA VAL A 9 -6.04 2.91 -7.05
C VAL A 9 -6.23 1.39 -7.08
N ARG A 10 -7.48 0.89 -7.12
CA ARG A 10 -7.81 -0.53 -7.28
C ARG A 10 -7.25 -1.08 -8.59
N ALA A 11 -7.48 -0.39 -9.71
CA ALA A 11 -6.95 -0.81 -11.00
C ALA A 11 -5.42 -0.86 -11.02
N TRP A 12 -4.74 0.06 -10.32
CA TRP A 12 -3.28 0.02 -10.19
C TRP A 12 -2.80 -1.15 -9.34
N VAL A 13 -3.47 -1.44 -8.22
CA VAL A 13 -3.13 -2.60 -7.38
C VAL A 13 -3.36 -3.91 -8.14
N GLU A 14 -4.43 -4.01 -8.93
CA GLU A 14 -4.69 -5.14 -9.82
C GLU A 14 -3.57 -5.28 -10.87
N GLU A 15 -3.20 -4.19 -11.54
CA GLU A 15 -2.09 -4.17 -12.51
C GLU A 15 -0.74 -4.59 -11.89
N PHE A 16 -0.47 -4.17 -10.65
CA PHE A 16 0.73 -4.59 -9.91
C PHE A 16 0.68 -6.09 -9.61
N SER A 17 -0.48 -6.59 -9.17
CA SER A 17 -0.69 -7.99 -8.80
C SER A 17 -0.57 -8.95 -9.98
N GLU A 18 -0.90 -8.50 -11.19
CA GLU A 18 -0.70 -9.29 -12.42
C GLU A 18 0.78 -9.44 -12.82
N ARG A 19 1.64 -8.51 -12.39
CA ARG A 19 3.07 -8.47 -12.75
C ARG A 19 3.97 -9.18 -11.75
N GLU A 20 3.51 -9.32 -10.51
CA GLU A 20 4.28 -9.85 -9.39
C GLU A 20 3.73 -11.20 -8.94
N THR A 21 4.61 -12.15 -8.59
CA THR A 21 4.17 -13.37 -7.90
C THR A 21 3.94 -13.03 -6.43
N LEU A 22 2.69 -12.71 -6.07
CA LEU A 22 2.33 -12.33 -4.72
C LEU A 22 2.11 -13.58 -3.85
N THR A 23 2.88 -13.69 -2.76
CA THR A 23 2.55 -14.59 -1.63
C THR A 23 1.78 -13.86 -0.52
N THR A 24 1.70 -12.53 -0.61
CA THR A 24 1.04 -11.61 0.33
C THR A 24 -0.35 -11.25 -0.19
N ASP A 25 -1.36 -11.19 0.68
CA ASP A 25 -2.71 -10.78 0.27
C ASP A 25 -2.84 -9.25 0.32
N VAL A 26 -3.04 -8.63 -0.85
CA VAL A 26 -3.20 -7.17 -1.01
C VAL A 26 -4.65 -6.88 -1.36
N THR A 27 -5.35 -6.02 -0.59
CA THR A 27 -6.76 -5.67 -0.84
C THR A 27 -6.99 -4.16 -0.76
N VAL A 28 -7.66 -3.58 -1.76
CA VAL A 28 -8.11 -2.19 -1.67
C VAL A 28 -9.45 -2.13 -0.96
N LEU A 29 -9.47 -1.58 0.25
CA LEU A 29 -10.69 -1.39 1.03
C LEU A 29 -11.40 -0.08 0.66
N GLU A 30 -12.70 -0.04 0.92
CA GLU A 30 -13.49 1.19 0.93
C GLU A 30 -13.33 1.81 2.33
N LYS A 31 -12.79 3.03 2.42
CA LYS A 31 -12.83 3.79 3.67
C LYS A 31 -14.23 4.35 3.82
N GLU A 32 -14.88 4.11 4.95
CA GLU A 32 -16.20 4.68 5.26
C GLU A 32 -16.22 6.17 4.89
N PHE A 33 -17.19 6.50 4.04
CA PHE A 33 -17.34 7.73 3.27
C PHE A 33 -17.06 8.99 4.10
N THR A 34 -15.85 9.52 3.99
CA THR A 34 -15.61 10.96 4.15
C THR A 34 -14.63 11.37 3.06
N ALA A 35 -15.11 12.13 2.08
CA ALA A 35 -14.24 12.71 1.06
C ALA A 35 -13.17 13.56 1.77
N GLY A 36 -11.93 13.12 1.67
CA GLY A 36 -10.81 13.68 2.41
C GLY A 36 -9.48 13.27 1.79
N PRO A 37 -8.35 13.59 2.43
CA PRO A 37 -7.02 13.21 1.94
C PRO A 37 -6.84 11.68 1.75
N GLU A 38 -7.70 10.89 2.39
CA GLU A 38 -7.57 9.46 2.67
C GLU A 38 -8.44 8.51 1.83
N SER A 39 -9.08 9.00 0.76
CA SER A 39 -10.06 8.20 -0.01
C SER A 39 -9.43 7.10 -0.88
N GLY A 40 -8.12 7.13 -1.11
CA GLY A 40 -7.35 6.12 -1.86
C GLY A 40 -6.52 5.21 -0.95
N MET A 41 -7.12 4.64 0.09
CA MET A 41 -6.40 3.78 1.05
C MET A 41 -6.33 2.33 0.56
N VAL A 42 -5.14 1.75 0.56
CA VAL A 42 -4.89 0.33 0.27
C VAL A 42 -4.61 -0.38 1.58
N VAL A 43 -5.21 -1.54 1.83
CA VAL A 43 -4.93 -2.35 3.02
C VAL A 43 -4.20 -3.61 2.61
N VAL A 44 -3.13 -3.91 3.33
CA VAL A 44 -2.29 -5.06 3.04
C VAL A 44 -2.31 -5.98 4.25
N SER A 45 -2.60 -7.26 3.99
CA SER A 45 -2.54 -8.29 5.02
C SER A 45 -1.25 -9.07 4.86
N LEU A 46 -0.33 -8.86 5.80
CA LEU A 46 0.91 -9.63 5.88
C LEU A 46 0.64 -10.96 6.56
N ARG A 47 0.71 -12.06 5.80
CA ARG A 47 0.45 -13.42 6.30
C ARG A 47 1.36 -13.82 7.47
N THR A 48 2.55 -13.24 7.54
CA THR A 48 3.61 -13.60 8.50
C THR A 48 3.58 -12.81 9.80
N ALA A 49 2.91 -11.65 9.82
CA ALA A 49 2.96 -10.73 10.95
C ALA A 49 1.59 -10.39 11.57
N SER A 50 0.46 -10.78 10.95
CA SER A 50 -0.91 -10.45 11.42
C SER A 50 -1.06 -9.00 11.88
N THR A 51 -0.36 -8.08 11.21
CA THR A 51 -0.38 -6.65 11.51
C THR A 51 -1.30 -5.98 10.50
N VAL A 52 -2.22 -5.13 10.99
CA VAL A 52 -2.97 -4.24 10.11
C VAL A 52 -1.97 -3.27 9.49
N THR A 53 -1.78 -3.39 8.17
CA THR A 53 -0.89 -2.55 7.40
C THR A 53 -1.73 -1.82 6.36
N TYR A 54 -1.56 -0.50 6.25
CA TYR A 54 -2.24 0.27 5.22
C TYR A 54 -1.29 1.23 4.53
N ILE A 55 -1.61 1.54 3.28
CA ILE A 55 -0.87 2.41 2.40
C ILE A 55 -1.81 3.54 1.96
N GLN A 56 -1.35 4.78 2.06
CA GLN A 56 -2.16 5.96 1.73
C GLN A 56 -1.27 7.08 1.17
N PRO A 57 -1.82 7.98 0.33
CA PRO A 57 -1.11 9.17 -0.10
C PRO A 57 -1.25 10.28 0.94
N VAL A 58 -0.13 10.75 1.48
CA VAL A 58 -0.06 11.95 2.32
C VAL A 58 0.39 13.15 1.47
N MET A 59 0.05 14.37 1.89
CA MET A 59 0.58 15.57 1.25
C MET A 59 1.82 16.04 1.99
N GLU A 60 2.97 16.02 1.32
CA GLU A 60 4.24 16.50 1.83
C GLU A 60 4.77 17.58 0.88
N GLU A 61 5.08 18.77 1.41
CA GLU A 61 5.53 19.94 0.63
C GLU A 61 4.63 20.30 -0.57
N GLY A 62 3.32 20.01 -0.47
CA GLY A 62 2.34 20.26 -1.54
C GLY A 62 2.30 19.20 -2.65
N LEU A 63 3.08 18.12 -2.53
CA LEU A 63 3.08 16.98 -3.43
C LEU A 63 2.53 15.73 -2.71
N PRO A 64 1.82 14.83 -3.41
CA PRO A 64 1.40 13.56 -2.83
C PRO A 64 2.57 12.57 -2.73
N HIS A 65 2.75 12.01 -1.55
CA HIS A 65 3.72 10.96 -1.25
C HIS A 65 3.00 9.73 -0.67
N TRP A 66 3.30 8.54 -1.19
CA TRP A 66 2.72 7.30 -0.66
C TRP A 66 3.51 6.79 0.54
N VAL A 67 2.81 6.56 1.64
CA VAL A 67 3.40 6.03 2.89
C VAL A 67 2.69 4.74 3.30
N VAL A 68 3.42 3.90 4.02
CA VAL A 68 2.89 2.71 4.68
C VAL A 68 2.89 2.91 6.19
N THR A 69 1.78 2.55 6.82
CA THR A 69 1.67 2.49 8.28
C THR A 69 1.54 1.05 8.72
N PHE A 70 2.38 0.65 9.67
CA PHE A 70 2.26 -0.60 10.42
C PHE A 70 1.62 -0.26 11.77
N GLU A 71 0.38 -0.71 11.99
CA GLU A 71 -0.27 -0.44 13.27
C GLU A 71 0.42 -1.17 14.42
N ALA A 72 0.42 -0.52 15.58
CA ALA A 72 0.98 -1.10 16.79
C ALA A 72 0.21 -2.38 17.15
N ARG A 73 0.95 -3.41 17.52
CA ARG A 73 0.38 -4.67 18.01
C ARG A 73 0.30 -4.69 19.53
N PRO A 74 -0.73 -5.35 20.11
CA PRO A 74 -0.82 -5.52 21.56
C PRO A 74 0.24 -6.47 22.11
N ASP A 75 0.61 -7.51 21.34
CA ASP A 75 1.53 -8.56 21.76
C ASP A 75 2.72 -8.70 20.79
N SER A 76 3.90 -9.01 21.34
CA SER A 76 5.06 -9.45 20.58
C SER A 76 4.78 -10.78 19.86
N PHE A 77 5.55 -11.08 18.83
CA PHE A 77 5.56 -12.38 18.18
C PHE A 77 6.99 -12.83 17.95
N ASP A 78 7.19 -14.14 18.07
CA ASP A 78 8.45 -14.78 17.79
C ASP A 78 8.38 -15.41 16.40
N LEU A 79 9.45 -15.24 15.63
CA LEU A 79 9.62 -15.87 14.33
C LEU A 79 10.90 -16.71 14.35
N ASP A 80 10.83 -17.89 13.74
CA ASP A 80 12.03 -18.63 13.37
C ASP A 80 12.66 -18.04 12.09
N SER A 81 13.76 -18.65 11.62
CA SER A 81 14.45 -18.18 10.42
C SER A 81 13.55 -18.17 9.17
N ALA A 82 12.61 -19.09 9.05
CA ALA A 82 11.71 -19.14 7.89
C ALA A 82 10.66 -18.03 7.97
N GLY A 83 10.12 -17.78 9.16
CA GLY A 83 9.20 -16.67 9.43
C GLY A 83 9.84 -15.31 9.15
N VAL A 84 11.08 -15.09 9.57
CA VAL A 84 11.82 -13.84 9.29
C VAL A 84 12.04 -13.66 7.78
N ALA A 85 12.42 -14.72 7.06
CA ALA A 85 12.61 -14.66 5.62
C ALA A 85 11.31 -14.32 4.87
N ALA A 86 10.19 -14.89 5.30
CA ALA A 86 8.88 -14.61 4.71
C ALA A 86 8.42 -13.17 5.01
N LEU A 87 8.63 -12.66 6.23
CA LEU A 87 8.35 -11.25 6.54
C LEU A 87 9.22 -10.28 5.73
N ALA A 88 10.50 -10.60 5.53
CA ALA A 88 11.38 -9.78 4.68
C ALA A 88 10.90 -9.75 3.22
N HIS A 89 10.42 -10.88 2.71
CA HIS A 89 9.81 -10.95 1.38
C HIS A 89 8.55 -10.08 1.28
N ASP A 90 7.65 -10.21 2.26
CA ASP A 90 6.42 -9.41 2.38
C ASP A 90 6.73 -7.90 2.39
N LEU A 91 7.71 -7.46 3.19
CA LEU A 91 8.15 -6.06 3.24
C LEU A 91 8.76 -5.58 1.91
N GLY A 92 9.50 -6.47 1.22
CA GLY A 92 10.01 -6.17 -0.12
C GLY A 92 8.90 -5.95 -1.13
N THR A 93 7.84 -6.76 -1.08
CA THR A 93 6.65 -6.61 -1.94
C THR A 93 5.90 -5.31 -1.63
N LEU A 94 5.75 -4.96 -0.35
CA LEU A 94 5.19 -3.67 0.07
C LEU A 94 5.98 -2.48 -0.49
N ALA A 95 7.32 -2.52 -0.41
CA ALA A 95 8.16 -1.44 -0.93
C ALA A 95 7.96 -1.24 -2.44
N ARG A 96 7.90 -2.33 -3.22
CA ARG A 96 7.64 -2.26 -4.67
C ARG A 96 6.24 -1.73 -4.98
N LEU A 97 5.23 -2.08 -4.18
CA LEU A 97 3.88 -1.54 -4.33
C LEU A 97 3.86 -0.02 -4.08
N LEU A 98 4.53 0.46 -3.03
CA LEU A 98 4.62 1.90 -2.75
C LEU A 98 5.29 2.66 -3.90
N GLU A 99 6.42 2.14 -4.39
CA GLU A 99 7.13 2.74 -5.52
C GLU A 99 6.25 2.78 -6.78
N PHE A 100 5.56 1.68 -7.08
CA PHE A 100 4.65 1.61 -8.22
C PHE A 100 3.51 2.64 -8.14
N LEU A 101 2.88 2.76 -6.97
CA LEU A 101 1.81 3.75 -6.74
C LEU A 101 2.34 5.18 -6.86
N GLN A 102 3.57 5.46 -6.39
CA GLN A 102 4.19 6.77 -6.55
C GLN A 102 4.46 7.08 -8.03
N LEU A 103 5.04 6.15 -8.78
CA LEU A 103 5.30 6.32 -10.21
C LEU A 103 4.02 6.62 -11.01
N LYS A 104 2.91 5.94 -10.69
CA LYS A 104 1.60 6.23 -11.30
C LYS A 104 1.12 7.63 -10.98
N THR A 105 1.20 8.03 -9.71
CA THR A 105 0.83 9.37 -9.26
C THR A 105 1.66 10.45 -9.97
N ASP A 106 2.98 10.30 -10.00
CA ASP A 106 3.90 11.27 -10.61
C ASP A 106 3.66 11.43 -12.11
N ALA A 107 3.43 10.32 -12.81
CA ALA A 107 3.12 10.34 -14.24
C ALA A 107 1.84 11.15 -14.55
N ILE A 108 0.80 11.02 -13.73
CA ILE A 108 -0.43 11.79 -13.88
C ILE A 108 -0.21 13.27 -13.58
N LEU A 109 0.53 13.58 -12.51
CA LEU A 109 0.82 14.98 -12.17
C LEU A 109 1.67 15.67 -13.23
N ALA A 110 2.60 14.94 -13.85
CA ALA A 110 3.39 15.44 -14.97
C ALA A 110 2.52 15.71 -16.20
N ALA A 111 1.55 14.84 -16.49
CA ALA A 111 0.62 15.01 -17.63
C ALA A 111 -0.42 16.13 -17.42
N ALA A 112 -0.64 16.56 -16.17
CA ALA A 112 -1.59 17.62 -15.82
C ALA A 112 -0.96 19.04 -15.78
N ARG A 113 0.35 19.15 -16.04
CA ARG A 113 1.10 20.42 -16.16
C ARG A 113 1.19 20.86 -17.62
#